data_AF-A0A2N3AXJ1-F1
#
_entry.id   AF-A0A2N3AXJ1-F1
#
_cell.length_a   1.000
_cell.length_b   1.000
_cell.length_c   1.000
_cell.angle_alpha   90.00
_cell.angle_beta   90.00
_cell.angle_gamma   90.00
#
_symmetry.space_group_name_H-M   'P 1'
#
loop_
_entity.id
_entity.type
_entity.pdbx_description
1 polymer ?
#
loop_
_entity_poly.entity_id
_entity_poly.type
_entity_poly.pdbx_seq_one_letter_code
_entity_poly.pdbx_strand_id
1 'polypeptide(L)'
;ANCDANATCTVENGQAVCTCDWPYHGIGTACTAPSDQNWDFEDWSYSDPPVDFLKSAVSDFSLSQETTQVNDGASSCNATWTTQSNREIVSAMYGVASAAADYTVHLWVHDNDPAGRTAPFLWFYDATFTRITPDSGNYGSNSVDSGTWRNLTHRLTADAGTAYVRGGARFYDVGSPFTTATVHVDDFDITAHEPFDVTDAALDTLTGVPATPWQLAASPMPIHVSANDEGTLYLATGRVTQGQGDRMVFVWIGTPHTAQVVPMPWSKAGTVAEPMAGGLLLALIQEESNGYCEVRYILPGQTNWSAVTASSCSSEVAGALVEATVDLPAALGGVPVTALPAHVHAAAVEVGGANGGTIVQALQTPACSTCDANIQATETVAVHRARLLVGRVAP
;
A
#
# COMPACT_ATOMS: atom_id res chain seq x y z
N ALA A 1 33.46 6.86 -27.84
CA ALA A 1 33.08 5.83 -26.86
C ALA A 1 31.65 5.43 -27.16
N ASN A 2 31.28 4.16 -26.99
CA ASN A 2 29.89 3.75 -27.08
C ASN A 2 29.28 3.99 -25.70
N CYS A 3 28.78 5.19 -25.46
CA CYS A 3 27.94 5.43 -24.29
C CYS A 3 26.65 4.63 -24.41
N ASP A 4 26.02 4.37 -23.27
CA ASP A 4 24.68 3.80 -23.23
C ASP A 4 23.69 4.73 -23.97
N ALA A 5 22.57 4.18 -24.45
CA ALA A 5 21.52 4.97 -25.10
C ALA A 5 20.90 6.01 -24.15
N ASN A 6 21.01 5.77 -22.83
CA ASN A 6 20.56 6.66 -21.77
C ASN A 6 21.73 7.39 -21.10
N ALA A 7 22.79 7.73 -21.85
CA ALA A 7 23.91 8.51 -21.34
C ALA A 7 24.31 9.64 -22.29
N THR A 8 24.61 10.80 -21.71
CA THR A 8 25.25 11.90 -22.43
C THR A 8 26.76 11.68 -22.48
N CYS A 9 27.32 11.76 -23.70
CA CYS A 9 28.75 11.78 -23.94
C CYS A 9 29.26 13.23 -23.92
N THR A 10 30.15 13.56 -22.99
CA THR A 10 30.93 14.81 -23.01
C THR A 10 32.40 14.52 -23.33
N VAL A 11 33.16 15.54 -23.71
CA VAL A 11 34.62 15.42 -23.89
C VAL A 11 35.31 16.26 -22.83
N GLU A 12 36.01 15.61 -21.92
CA GLU A 12 36.76 16.24 -20.84
C GLU A 12 38.24 15.91 -21.01
N ASN A 13 39.10 16.94 -21.06
CA ASN A 13 40.54 16.79 -21.27
C ASN A 13 40.93 15.93 -22.50
N GLY A 14 40.11 15.98 -23.56
CA GLY A 14 40.31 15.20 -24.78
C GLY A 14 39.90 13.72 -24.67
N GLN A 15 39.30 13.30 -23.55
CA GLN A 15 38.72 11.97 -23.36
C GLN A 15 37.20 12.04 -23.38
N ALA A 16 36.56 11.05 -24.02
CA ALA A 16 35.11 10.91 -23.98
C ALA A 16 34.68 10.36 -22.61
N VAL A 17 33.83 11.11 -21.91
CA VAL A 17 33.22 10.72 -20.63
C VAL A 17 31.74 10.48 -20.89
N CYS A 18 31.25 9.31 -20.50
CA CYS A 18 29.82 9.00 -20.55
C CYS A 18 29.25 9.21 -19.16
N THR A 19 28.16 9.96 -19.04
CA THR A 19 27.41 10.12 -17.79
C THR A 19 25.98 9.68 -18.06
N CYS A 20 25.43 8.76 -17.25
CA CYS A 20 24.03 8.37 -17.42
C CYS A 20 23.13 9.59 -17.30
N ASP A 21 22.21 9.72 -18.25
CA ASP A 21 21.18 10.74 -18.23
C ASP A 21 20.21 10.38 -17.13
N TRP A 22 19.83 11.38 -16.35
CA TRP A 22 18.78 11.21 -15.36
C TRP A 22 17.48 10.77 -16.07
N PRO A 23 16.77 9.71 -15.61
CA PRO A 23 16.83 9.07 -14.29
C PRO A 23 17.80 7.88 -14.14
N TYR A 24 18.56 7.51 -15.17
CA TYR A 24 19.34 6.28 -15.19
C TYR A 24 20.62 6.36 -14.35
N HIS A 25 21.04 5.21 -13.80
CA HIS A 25 22.25 5.06 -13.00
C HIS A 25 23.27 4.15 -13.68
N GLY A 26 24.56 4.32 -13.37
CA GLY A 26 25.62 3.46 -13.87
C GLY A 26 26.89 4.21 -14.25
N ILE A 27 27.80 3.51 -14.95
CA ILE A 27 29.11 4.06 -15.37
C ILE A 27 29.05 4.79 -16.73
N GLY A 28 27.86 5.15 -17.21
CA GLY A 28 27.64 5.85 -18.49
C GLY A 28 27.76 4.98 -19.75
N THR A 29 28.55 3.90 -19.73
CA THR A 29 28.55 2.90 -20.82
C THR A 29 27.56 1.76 -20.61
N ALA A 30 26.96 1.71 -19.41
CA ALA A 30 25.85 0.83 -19.06
C ALA A 30 25.00 1.64 -18.08
N CYS A 31 23.78 1.95 -18.50
CA CYS A 31 22.84 2.72 -17.68
C CYS A 31 21.61 1.85 -17.39
N THR A 32 21.33 1.67 -16.11
CA THR A 32 20.17 0.92 -15.62
C THR A 32 19.09 1.92 -15.24
N ALA A 33 17.85 1.63 -15.62
CA ALA A 33 16.72 2.40 -15.10
C ALA A 33 16.69 2.24 -13.57
N PRO A 34 16.41 3.29 -12.80
CA PRO A 34 16.24 3.12 -11.37
C PRO A 34 15.11 2.14 -11.15
N SER A 35 15.36 1.17 -10.29
CA SER A 35 14.34 0.28 -9.79
C SER A 35 14.03 0.64 -8.35
N ASP A 36 12.85 0.24 -7.89
CA ASP A 36 12.47 0.18 -6.48
C ASP A 36 13.30 -0.84 -5.67
N GLN A 37 14.23 -1.56 -6.30
CA GLN A 37 14.84 -2.77 -5.76
C GLN A 37 15.89 -2.58 -4.65
N ASN A 38 16.17 -1.35 -4.19
CA ASN A 38 17.16 -1.14 -3.13
C ASN A 38 16.69 -0.24 -2.00
N TRP A 39 15.38 -0.08 -1.82
CA TRP A 39 14.86 0.71 -0.70
C TRP A 39 15.08 0.03 0.66
N ASP A 40 15.30 -1.29 0.65
CA ASP A 40 15.75 -2.12 1.77
C ASP A 40 17.28 -2.09 1.98
N PHE A 41 18.03 -1.34 1.17
CA PHE A 41 19.50 -1.25 1.25
C PHE A 41 20.23 -2.60 1.18
N GLU A 42 19.79 -3.52 0.31
CA GLU A 42 20.45 -4.80 0.09
C GLU A 42 21.49 -4.79 -1.06
N ASP A 43 21.48 -3.76 -1.92
CA ASP A 43 22.45 -3.51 -3.00
C ASP A 43 23.41 -2.35 -2.67
N TRP A 44 24.68 -2.71 -2.49
CA TRP A 44 25.79 -1.80 -2.22
C TRP A 44 26.85 -1.81 -3.33
N SER A 45 26.46 -2.17 -4.55
CA SER A 45 27.36 -2.11 -5.71
C SER A 45 27.91 -0.69 -5.95
N TYR A 46 27.20 0.34 -5.47
CA TYR A 46 27.72 1.69 -5.21
C TYR A 46 27.59 2.00 -3.72
N SER A 47 28.67 2.47 -3.09
CA SER A 47 28.70 2.61 -1.64
C SER A 47 28.23 3.98 -1.12
N ASP A 48 28.38 5.03 -1.93
CA ASP A 48 28.17 6.40 -1.46
C ASP A 48 27.80 7.38 -2.61
N PRO A 49 26.50 7.59 -2.90
CA PRO A 49 25.35 6.99 -2.23
C PRO A 49 25.12 5.50 -2.61
N PRO A 50 24.30 4.78 -1.82
CA PRO A 50 23.76 3.47 -2.22
C PRO A 50 23.09 3.54 -3.59
N VAL A 51 22.98 2.39 -4.25
CA VAL A 51 22.25 2.26 -5.53
C VAL A 51 20.83 2.81 -5.36
N ASP A 52 20.34 3.52 -6.37
CA ASP A 52 19.00 4.13 -6.40
C ASP A 52 18.75 5.24 -5.35
N PHE A 53 19.80 5.80 -4.74
CA PHE A 53 19.72 7.01 -3.91
C PHE A 53 20.57 8.16 -4.46
N LEU A 54 20.10 9.39 -4.24
CA LEU A 54 20.88 10.61 -4.36
C LEU A 54 21.26 11.09 -2.95
N LYS A 55 22.43 11.72 -2.82
CA LYS A 55 22.82 12.41 -1.58
C LYS A 55 23.16 13.86 -1.82
N SER A 56 23.07 14.69 -0.78
CA SER A 56 23.64 16.04 -0.80
C SER A 56 25.12 15.99 -1.17
N ALA A 57 25.53 16.74 -2.20
CA ALA A 57 26.89 16.69 -2.76
C ALA A 57 27.92 17.47 -1.89
N VAL A 58 28.26 16.90 -0.73
CA VAL A 58 29.17 17.51 0.25
C VAL A 58 30.13 16.47 0.84
N SER A 59 31.36 16.89 1.15
CA SER A 59 32.43 15.99 1.61
C SER A 59 32.32 15.57 3.08
N ASP A 60 31.44 16.23 3.83
CA ASP A 60 31.23 16.01 5.26
C ASP A 60 30.02 15.10 5.55
N PHE A 61 29.53 14.39 4.53
CA PHE A 61 28.44 13.43 4.59
C PHE A 61 28.77 12.18 3.78
N SER A 62 28.81 11.06 4.46
CA SER A 62 29.15 9.75 3.90
C SER A 62 28.09 8.72 4.24
N LEU A 63 27.80 7.87 3.28
CA LEU A 63 26.95 6.70 3.41
C LEU A 63 27.81 5.44 3.26
N SER A 64 27.49 4.39 4.01
CA SER A 64 28.24 3.13 3.95
C SER A 64 27.37 1.95 4.36
N GLN A 65 27.71 0.77 3.86
CA GLN A 65 27.01 -0.46 4.20
C GLN A 65 27.26 -0.82 5.66
N GLU A 66 26.19 -1.13 6.39
CA GLU A 66 26.24 -1.71 7.72
C GLU A 66 25.62 -3.12 7.69
N THR A 67 26.26 -4.08 8.36
CA THR A 67 25.84 -5.50 8.34
C THR A 67 25.59 -6.06 9.74
N THR A 68 25.79 -5.25 10.77
CA THR A 68 25.60 -5.64 12.18
C THR A 68 24.42 -4.93 12.82
N GLN A 69 24.18 -3.66 12.46
CA GLN A 69 23.03 -2.89 12.88
C GLN A 69 22.03 -2.83 11.72
N VAL A 70 21.16 -3.84 11.62
CA VAL A 70 20.23 -4.06 10.49
C VAL A 70 18.81 -4.23 11.05
N ASN A 71 17.79 -3.71 10.36
CA ASN A 71 16.39 -3.87 10.76
C ASN A 71 15.81 -5.18 10.21
N ASP A 72 15.92 -5.38 8.90
CA ASP A 72 15.58 -6.61 8.17
C ASP A 72 16.63 -6.87 7.08
N GLY A 73 16.68 -8.08 6.52
CA GLY A 73 17.63 -8.39 5.45
C GLY A 73 19.08 -8.60 5.94
N ALA A 74 20.05 -8.27 5.09
CA ALA A 74 21.48 -8.47 5.32
C ALA A 74 22.25 -7.16 5.55
N SER A 75 21.71 -6.01 5.16
CA SER A 75 22.38 -4.73 5.39
C SER A 75 21.41 -3.55 5.61
N SER A 76 21.93 -2.51 6.25
CA SER A 76 21.30 -1.20 6.36
C SER A 76 22.25 -0.11 5.92
N CYS A 77 21.76 1.13 5.83
CA CYS A 77 22.57 2.29 5.50
C CYS A 77 23.06 3.02 6.75
N ASN A 78 24.38 3.06 6.94
CA ASN A 78 25.04 3.89 7.95
C ASN A 78 25.36 5.27 7.36
N ALA A 79 24.67 6.29 7.85
CA ALA A 79 24.84 7.68 7.49
C ALA A 79 25.64 8.44 8.55
N THR A 80 26.76 9.05 8.14
CA THR A 80 27.65 9.80 9.04
C THR A 80 27.90 11.20 8.51
N TRP A 81 27.82 12.21 9.39
CA TRP A 81 28.11 13.61 9.03
C TRP A 81 28.89 14.37 10.11
N THR A 82 29.57 15.45 9.71
CA THR A 82 30.53 16.18 10.58
C THR A 82 30.33 17.71 10.61
N THR A 83 29.27 18.24 10.00
CA THR A 83 28.88 19.66 10.19
C THR A 83 27.41 19.84 10.58
N GLN A 84 27.06 21.04 11.02
CA GLN A 84 25.71 21.39 11.49
C GLN A 84 24.71 21.72 10.37
N SER A 85 25.10 21.48 9.12
CA SER A 85 24.21 21.71 7.99
C SER A 85 23.42 20.45 7.70
N ASN A 86 22.15 20.60 7.35
CA ASN A 86 21.28 19.46 7.02
C ASN A 86 21.86 18.64 5.86
N ARG A 87 21.74 17.32 5.95
CA ARG A 87 22.11 16.35 4.92
C ARG A 87 20.90 15.55 4.52
N GLU A 88 20.84 15.16 3.27
CA GLU A 88 19.68 14.46 2.75
C GLU A 88 20.14 13.29 1.88
N ILE A 89 19.45 12.17 2.04
CA ILE A 89 19.36 11.13 1.02
C ILE A 89 17.95 11.16 0.45
N VAL A 90 17.83 10.95 -0.85
CA VAL A 90 16.56 10.99 -1.57
C VAL A 90 16.51 9.78 -2.49
N SER A 91 15.38 9.08 -2.56
CA SER A 91 15.15 8.02 -3.56
C SER A 91 15.42 8.60 -4.95
N ALA A 92 16.29 8.01 -5.75
CA ALA A 92 16.62 8.54 -7.08
C ALA A 92 15.47 8.37 -8.08
N MET A 93 14.64 7.35 -7.85
CA MET A 93 13.41 7.09 -8.57
C MET A 93 12.33 8.14 -8.24
N TYR A 94 11.56 8.49 -9.28
CA TYR A 94 10.34 9.28 -9.17
C TYR A 94 9.17 8.32 -9.29
N GLY A 95 8.42 8.14 -8.21
CA GLY A 95 7.15 7.44 -8.25
C GLY A 95 6.14 8.28 -9.02
N VAL A 96 5.30 7.66 -9.85
CA VAL A 96 4.16 8.38 -10.46
C VAL A 96 3.21 8.79 -9.34
N ALA A 97 2.72 10.02 -9.39
CA ALA A 97 1.83 10.56 -8.38
C ALA A 97 0.68 11.37 -8.98
N SER A 98 -0.45 11.33 -8.28
CA SER A 98 -1.68 12.05 -8.60
C SER A 98 -1.78 13.29 -7.72
N ALA A 99 -2.32 14.38 -8.26
CA ALA A 99 -2.64 15.56 -7.46
C ALA A 99 -3.76 15.24 -6.46
N ALA A 100 -3.71 15.87 -5.27
CA ALA A 100 -4.64 15.68 -4.16
C ALA A 100 -4.65 14.26 -3.54
N ALA A 101 -3.80 13.34 -4.01
CA ALA A 101 -3.60 12.06 -3.35
C ALA A 101 -2.71 12.21 -2.11
N ASP A 102 -2.94 11.38 -1.11
CA ASP A 102 -2.11 11.34 0.08
C ASP A 102 -0.94 10.38 -0.16
N TYR A 103 0.26 10.74 0.27
CA TYR A 103 1.42 9.85 0.22
C TYR A 103 2.02 9.74 1.61
N THR A 104 2.47 8.55 1.98
CA THR A 104 3.20 8.31 3.22
C THR A 104 4.56 7.74 2.90
N VAL A 105 5.60 8.32 3.47
CA VAL A 105 6.94 7.73 3.51
C VAL A 105 7.12 6.99 4.83
N HIS A 106 7.71 5.79 4.73
CA HIS A 106 8.16 4.97 5.85
C HIS A 106 9.68 4.89 5.83
N LEU A 107 10.28 4.93 7.02
CA LEU A 107 11.72 4.80 7.19
C LEU A 107 12.03 4.19 8.54
N TRP A 108 12.66 3.04 8.57
CA TRP A 108 13.19 2.49 9.82
C TRP A 108 14.49 3.19 10.18
N VAL A 109 14.58 3.65 11.43
CA VAL A 109 15.73 4.40 11.93
C VAL A 109 16.22 3.80 13.24
N HIS A 110 17.52 3.56 13.31
CA HIS A 110 18.23 3.30 14.55
C HIS A 110 19.21 4.46 14.81
N ASP A 111 18.73 5.42 15.60
CA ASP A 111 19.44 6.63 16.01
C ASP A 111 19.88 6.47 17.48
N ASN A 112 21.11 6.04 17.71
CA ASN A 112 21.69 5.90 19.04
C ASN A 112 22.85 6.89 19.26
N ASP A 113 22.76 8.05 18.59
CA ASP A 113 23.73 9.11 18.69
C ASP A 113 23.06 10.35 19.31
N PRO A 114 23.53 10.83 20.48
CA PRO A 114 22.92 12.00 21.11
C PRO A 114 23.03 13.28 20.25
N ALA A 115 23.96 13.32 19.30
CA ALA A 115 24.29 14.49 18.50
C ALA A 115 23.61 14.53 17.12
N GLY A 116 22.91 13.49 16.67
CA GLY A 116 22.28 13.45 15.35
C GLY A 116 20.79 13.12 15.41
N ARG A 117 19.98 13.68 14.52
CA ARG A 117 18.59 13.25 14.26
C ARG A 117 18.37 12.99 12.78
N THR A 118 17.36 12.17 12.53
CA THR A 118 16.83 11.88 11.19
C THR A 118 15.34 12.20 11.14
N ALA A 119 14.84 12.71 10.03
CA ALA A 119 13.41 12.85 9.75
C ALA A 119 13.11 12.40 8.32
N PRO A 120 12.06 11.58 8.11
CA PRO A 120 11.64 11.23 6.76
C PRO A 120 10.99 12.43 6.07
N PHE A 121 11.01 12.48 4.75
CA PHE A 121 10.34 13.55 4.00
C PHE A 121 9.75 13.07 2.67
N LEU A 122 8.82 13.86 2.14
CA LEU A 122 8.24 13.71 0.80
C LEU A 122 8.44 14.98 -0.02
N TRP A 123 8.77 14.81 -1.30
CA TRP A 123 8.83 15.88 -2.30
C TRP A 123 7.97 15.51 -3.51
N PHE A 124 7.14 16.44 -3.94
CA PHE A 124 6.34 16.35 -5.16
C PHE A 124 6.93 17.18 -6.29
N TYR A 125 6.74 16.66 -7.49
CA TYR A 125 7.25 17.23 -8.72
C TYR A 125 6.16 17.31 -9.78
N ASP A 126 6.25 18.33 -10.62
CA ASP A 126 5.41 18.43 -11.80
C ASP A 126 5.88 17.51 -12.93
N ALA A 127 5.15 17.50 -14.05
CA ALA A 127 5.47 16.69 -15.23
C ALA A 127 6.82 17.03 -15.90
N THR A 128 7.47 18.14 -15.50
CA THR A 128 8.79 18.56 -15.98
C THR A 128 9.91 18.20 -15.00
N PHE A 129 9.60 17.43 -13.95
CA PHE A 129 10.51 17.11 -12.85
C PHE A 129 10.99 18.35 -12.07
N THR A 130 10.19 19.41 -12.07
CA THR A 130 10.43 20.58 -11.20
C THR A 130 9.74 20.33 -9.86
N ARG A 131 10.48 20.47 -8.76
CA ARG A 131 9.93 20.33 -7.40
C ARG A 131 8.90 21.43 -7.15
N ILE A 132 7.67 21.06 -6.81
CA ILE A 132 6.56 22.00 -6.58
C ILE A 132 6.19 22.15 -5.10
N THR A 133 6.60 21.21 -4.25
CA THR A 133 6.28 21.28 -2.82
C THR A 133 7.08 22.39 -2.12
N PRO A 134 6.43 23.26 -1.33
CA PRO A 134 7.12 24.25 -0.49
C PRO A 134 7.95 23.55 0.59
N ASP A 135 9.07 24.14 1.04
CA ASP A 135 9.95 23.50 2.05
C ASP A 135 9.29 23.30 3.43
N SER A 136 8.19 24.01 3.71
CA SER A 136 7.46 23.92 4.98
C SER A 136 6.47 22.76 4.97
N GLY A 137 6.63 21.82 5.89
CA GLY A 137 5.67 20.72 6.10
C GLY A 137 6.07 19.39 5.49
N ASN A 138 7.16 19.34 4.71
CA ASN A 138 7.60 18.12 4.01
C ASN A 138 8.30 17.09 4.89
N TYR A 139 8.58 17.43 6.14
CA TYR A 139 9.37 16.61 7.05
C TYR A 139 8.47 16.01 8.13
N GLY A 140 8.69 14.74 8.40
CA GLY A 140 8.07 14.02 9.50
C GLY A 140 8.61 14.42 10.86
N SER A 141 8.13 13.68 11.86
CA SER A 141 8.72 13.76 13.20
C SER A 141 10.16 13.26 13.18
N ASN A 142 10.99 13.89 13.99
CA ASN A 142 12.38 13.51 14.13
C ASN A 142 12.51 12.19 14.90
N SER A 143 13.59 11.46 14.63
CA SER A 143 14.10 10.41 15.51
C SER A 143 14.37 10.95 16.91
N VAL A 144 14.68 10.03 17.82
CA VAL A 144 15.18 10.35 19.16
C VAL A 144 16.34 9.41 19.46
N ASP A 145 17.27 9.87 20.29
CA ASP A 145 18.38 9.08 20.80
C ASP A 145 17.86 7.82 21.52
N SER A 146 18.05 6.67 20.87
CA SER A 146 17.49 5.36 21.20
C SER A 146 18.22 4.24 20.47
N GLY A 147 18.80 3.30 21.23
CA GLY A 147 19.38 2.05 20.70
C GLY A 147 18.37 1.01 20.20
N THR A 148 17.24 1.43 19.66
CA THR A 148 16.19 0.55 19.11
C THR A 148 15.72 1.08 17.78
N TRP A 149 15.51 0.18 16.81
CA TRP A 149 14.85 0.52 15.55
C TRP A 149 13.45 1.07 15.76
N ARG A 150 13.09 2.12 15.01
CA ARG A 150 11.77 2.74 15.01
C ARG A 150 11.37 3.10 13.58
N ASN A 151 10.13 2.78 13.22
CA ASN A 151 9.55 3.27 11.98
C ASN A 151 9.16 4.74 12.16
N LEU A 152 9.79 5.63 11.42
CA LEU A 152 9.37 7.02 11.27
C LEU A 152 8.46 7.11 10.04
N THR A 153 7.35 7.81 10.20
CA THR A 153 6.39 8.02 9.12
C THR A 153 6.13 9.50 8.89
N HIS A 154 5.87 9.85 7.64
CA HIS A 154 5.39 11.18 7.28
C HIS A 154 4.39 11.10 6.15
N ARG A 155 3.19 11.64 6.39
CA ARG A 155 2.10 11.71 5.42
C ARG A 155 1.93 13.14 4.90
N LEU A 156 1.78 13.28 3.60
CA LEU A 156 1.58 14.57 2.94
C LEU A 156 0.62 14.41 1.75
N THR A 157 -0.33 15.34 1.62
CA THR A 157 -1.22 15.43 0.46
C THR A 157 -0.50 16.13 -0.69
N ALA A 158 -0.55 15.53 -1.88
CA ALA A 158 0.05 16.07 -3.09
C ALA A 158 -0.64 17.36 -3.55
N ASP A 159 0.16 18.38 -3.86
CA ASP A 159 -0.34 19.66 -4.38
C ASP A 159 -0.92 19.52 -5.80
N ALA A 160 -1.72 20.50 -6.21
CA ALA A 160 -2.19 20.62 -7.58
C ALA A 160 -1.01 20.67 -8.57
N GLY A 161 -1.10 19.90 -9.66
CA GLY A 161 -0.04 19.80 -10.67
C GLY A 161 1.06 18.77 -10.36
N THR A 162 0.94 18.03 -9.25
CA THR A 162 1.79 16.87 -8.98
C THR A 162 1.63 15.82 -10.08
N ALA A 163 2.76 15.34 -10.58
CA ALA A 163 2.87 14.20 -11.49
C ALA A 163 3.79 13.10 -10.93
N TYR A 164 4.68 13.46 -10.00
CA TYR A 164 5.62 12.52 -9.39
C TYR A 164 5.87 12.82 -7.91
N VAL A 165 6.28 11.78 -7.19
CA VAL A 165 6.68 11.81 -5.78
C VAL A 165 8.07 11.20 -5.60
N ARG A 166 8.82 11.74 -4.65
CA ARG A 166 10.02 11.15 -4.08
C ARG A 166 9.95 11.25 -2.58
N GLY A 167 10.71 10.42 -1.90
CA GLY A 167 10.91 10.55 -0.48
C GLY A 167 12.37 10.37 -0.11
N GLY A 168 12.66 10.57 1.16
CA GLY A 168 14.02 10.43 1.64
C GLY A 168 14.13 10.63 3.13
N ALA A 169 15.36 10.79 3.58
CA ALA A 169 15.70 11.03 4.97
C ALA A 169 16.59 12.27 5.06
N ARG A 170 16.22 13.20 5.96
CA ARG A 170 17.05 14.34 6.34
C ARG A 170 17.76 14.02 7.64
N PHE A 171 19.07 14.21 7.65
CA PHE A 171 19.96 14.10 8.79
C PHE A 171 20.41 15.50 9.23
N TYR A 172 20.42 15.77 10.52
CA TYR A 172 20.87 17.06 11.04
C TYR A 172 21.37 16.92 12.49
N ASP A 173 22.16 17.89 12.93
CA ASP A 173 22.76 17.86 14.26
C ASP A 173 21.82 18.33 15.37
N VAL A 174 22.09 17.84 16.58
CA VAL A 174 21.39 18.22 17.79
C VAL A 174 22.41 18.62 18.84
N GLY A 175 22.32 19.87 19.28
CA GLY A 175 23.16 20.39 20.34
C GLY A 175 24.46 21.05 19.86
N SER A 176 25.24 21.53 20.82
CA SER A 176 26.51 22.22 20.58
C SER A 176 27.48 21.91 21.73
N PRO A 177 28.77 21.65 21.46
CA PRO A 177 29.41 21.60 20.14
C PRO A 177 29.16 20.28 19.40
N PHE A 178 28.85 20.37 18.10
CA PHE A 178 28.74 19.22 17.20
C PHE A 178 30.11 18.83 16.63
N THR A 179 30.42 17.53 16.60
CA THR A 179 31.64 17.01 15.95
C THR A 179 31.31 16.00 14.87
N THR A 180 30.51 15.00 15.20
CA THR A 180 30.13 13.91 14.30
C THR A 180 28.82 13.35 14.82
N ALA A 181 27.95 12.92 13.91
CA ALA A 181 26.85 12.05 14.23
C ALA A 181 26.75 10.89 13.25
N THR A 182 26.24 9.78 13.74
CA THR A 182 25.98 8.57 12.96
C THR A 182 24.58 8.04 13.25
N VAL A 183 23.81 7.77 12.19
CA VAL A 183 22.48 7.13 12.27
C VAL A 183 22.37 6.03 11.23
N HIS A 184 21.68 4.95 11.59
CA HIS A 184 21.37 3.87 10.66
C HIS A 184 19.93 4.03 10.15
N VAL A 185 19.73 3.84 8.85
CA VAL A 185 18.42 3.85 8.20
C VAL A 185 18.24 2.60 7.37
N ASP A 186 17.00 2.12 7.31
CA ASP A 186 16.66 0.85 6.68
C ASP A 186 15.21 0.85 6.18
N ASP A 187 14.85 -0.13 5.35
CA ASP A 187 13.47 -0.43 4.91
C ASP A 187 12.66 0.84 4.54
N PHE A 188 13.18 1.59 3.56
CA PHE A 188 12.52 2.77 3.03
C PHE A 188 11.29 2.37 2.20
N ASP A 189 10.18 3.10 2.31
CA ASP A 189 9.01 2.88 1.44
C ASP A 189 8.22 4.18 1.22
N ILE A 190 7.54 4.29 0.09
CA ILE A 190 6.55 5.33 -0.20
C ILE A 190 5.25 4.66 -0.62
N THR A 191 4.26 4.76 0.25
CA THR A 191 2.91 4.28 -0.03
C THR A 191 2.04 5.42 -0.52
N ALA A 192 1.40 5.22 -1.68
CA ALA A 192 0.32 6.07 -2.17
C ALA A 192 -0.99 5.69 -1.48
N HIS A 193 -1.60 6.66 -0.80
CA HIS A 193 -2.99 6.63 -0.37
C HIS A 193 -3.78 7.44 -1.40
N GLU A 194 -4.01 6.84 -2.56
CA GLU A 194 -5.00 7.40 -3.47
C GLU A 194 -6.33 7.47 -2.69
N PRO A 195 -6.95 8.66 -2.55
CA PRO A 195 -8.29 8.76 -2.00
C PRO A 195 -9.15 8.01 -2.99
N PHE A 196 -9.47 6.76 -2.63
CA PHE A 196 -10.40 5.94 -3.37
C PHE A 196 -11.68 6.77 -3.49
N ASP A 197 -11.92 7.35 -4.66
CA ASP A 197 -13.05 8.25 -4.85
C ASP A 197 -14.24 7.37 -5.11
N VAL A 198 -14.83 6.88 -4.01
CA VAL A 198 -16.05 6.09 -4.05
C VAL A 198 -17.16 6.76 -4.89
N THR A 199 -17.09 8.07 -5.18
CA THR A 199 -18.12 8.78 -5.95
C THR A 199 -17.94 8.74 -7.47
N ASP A 200 -16.81 8.27 -8.01
CA ASP A 200 -16.49 8.46 -9.43
C ASP A 200 -16.96 7.32 -10.36
N ALA A 201 -17.30 6.15 -9.80
CA ALA A 201 -17.70 4.93 -10.51
C ALA A 201 -16.69 4.44 -11.59
N ALA A 202 -15.43 4.90 -11.51
CA ALA A 202 -14.31 4.42 -12.29
C ALA A 202 -13.63 3.26 -11.54
N LEU A 203 -13.00 2.35 -12.29
CA LEU A 203 -12.10 1.39 -11.64
C LEU A 203 -10.85 2.18 -11.25
N ASP A 204 -10.68 2.43 -9.96
CA ASP A 204 -9.41 2.93 -9.42
C ASP A 204 -8.34 1.90 -9.77
N THR A 205 -7.60 2.17 -10.85
CA THR A 205 -6.50 1.31 -11.27
C THR A 205 -5.41 1.39 -10.22
N LEU A 206 -5.30 0.36 -9.39
CA LEU A 206 -4.10 0.08 -8.61
C LEU A 206 -2.92 -0.12 -9.57
N THR A 207 -2.23 0.96 -9.91
CA THR A 207 -0.94 0.90 -10.63
C THR A 207 0.05 0.12 -9.77
N GLY A 208 0.60 -0.98 -10.32
CA GLY A 208 1.60 -1.82 -9.62
C GLY A 208 1.19 -3.27 -9.38
N VAL A 209 -0.09 -3.64 -9.57
CA VAL A 209 -0.47 -5.07 -9.57
C VAL A 209 -0.05 -5.66 -10.93
N PRO A 210 0.80 -6.71 -10.98
CA PRO A 210 1.26 -7.29 -12.23
C PRO A 210 0.07 -7.90 -12.99
N ALA A 211 -0.48 -7.14 -13.91
CA ALA A 211 -1.51 -7.59 -14.81
C ALA A 211 -0.86 -8.53 -15.84
N THR A 212 -1.01 -9.85 -15.68
CA THR A 212 -1.14 -10.71 -16.85
C THR A 212 -2.61 -10.64 -17.30
N PRO A 213 -2.94 -9.91 -18.39
CA PRO A 213 -4.31 -9.45 -18.66
C PRO A 213 -5.33 -10.56 -18.93
N TRP A 214 -4.90 -11.79 -19.21
CA TRP A 214 -5.77 -12.86 -19.67
C TRP A 214 -6.46 -13.66 -18.56
N GLN A 215 -6.00 -13.60 -17.30
CA GLN A 215 -6.72 -14.21 -16.16
C GLN A 215 -7.74 -13.27 -15.51
N LEU A 216 -7.54 -11.95 -15.62
CA LEU A 216 -8.48 -10.94 -15.14
C LEU A 216 -9.62 -10.67 -16.13
N ALA A 217 -9.36 -10.69 -17.44
CA ALA A 217 -10.40 -10.44 -18.46
C ALA A 217 -11.39 -11.60 -18.69
N ALA A 218 -11.08 -12.81 -18.22
CA ALA A 218 -11.97 -13.98 -18.32
C ALA A 218 -12.84 -14.20 -17.07
N SER A 219 -12.57 -13.46 -15.98
CA SER A 219 -13.42 -13.48 -14.79
C SER A 219 -14.55 -12.47 -15.00
N PRO A 220 -15.84 -12.88 -14.98
CA PRO A 220 -16.92 -11.94 -15.23
C PRO A 220 -17.04 -10.85 -14.15
N MET A 221 -16.35 -10.97 -13.01
CA MET A 221 -16.30 -9.97 -11.93
C MET A 221 -14.98 -10.08 -11.12
N PRO A 222 -13.93 -9.28 -11.36
CA PRO A 222 -12.77 -9.24 -10.46
C PRO A 222 -13.16 -8.71 -9.07
N ILE A 223 -12.63 -9.29 -7.98
CA ILE A 223 -12.74 -8.70 -6.64
C ILE A 223 -11.38 -8.10 -6.30
N HIS A 224 -11.34 -6.83 -5.96
CA HIS A 224 -10.15 -6.14 -5.49
C HIS A 224 -10.29 -5.93 -3.98
N VAL A 225 -9.28 -6.39 -3.25
CA VAL A 225 -9.17 -6.17 -1.80
C VAL A 225 -7.75 -5.73 -1.48
N SER A 226 -7.59 -4.53 -0.94
CA SER A 226 -6.30 -4.07 -0.43
C SER A 226 -6.49 -3.54 0.98
N ALA A 227 -5.44 -3.57 1.80
CA ALA A 227 -5.45 -2.85 3.06
C ALA A 227 -4.16 -2.05 3.15
N ASN A 228 -4.22 -0.80 3.61
CA ASN A 228 -3.03 -0.02 3.88
C ASN A 228 -2.46 -0.33 5.28
N ASP A 229 -1.31 0.25 5.57
CA ASP A 229 -0.58 0.14 6.85
C ASP A 229 -1.33 0.76 8.04
N GLU A 230 -2.22 1.73 7.78
CA GLU A 230 -3.15 2.32 8.74
C GLU A 230 -4.36 1.42 9.05
N GLY A 231 -4.54 0.34 8.28
CA GLY A 231 -5.61 -0.63 8.48
C GLY A 231 -6.91 -0.26 7.80
N THR A 232 -6.88 0.67 6.86
CA THR A 232 -8.01 0.91 5.97
C THR A 232 -8.04 -0.19 4.92
N LEU A 233 -9.09 -1.00 4.94
CA LEU A 233 -9.40 -2.02 3.94
C LEU A 233 -10.24 -1.39 2.83
N TYR A 234 -9.79 -1.56 1.59
CA TYR A 234 -10.49 -1.19 0.36
C TYR A 234 -11.07 -2.44 -0.28
N LEU A 235 -12.32 -2.34 -0.70
CA LEU A 235 -13.10 -3.42 -1.30
C LEU A 235 -13.71 -2.92 -2.59
N ALA A 236 -13.49 -3.59 -3.71
CA ALA A 236 -14.19 -3.31 -4.96
C ALA A 236 -14.59 -4.61 -5.68
N THR A 237 -15.77 -4.63 -6.30
CA THR A 237 -16.17 -5.70 -7.23
C THR A 237 -16.17 -5.20 -8.65
N GLY A 238 -15.87 -6.08 -9.61
CA GLY A 238 -16.00 -5.82 -11.03
C GLY A 238 -17.41 -5.44 -11.45
N ARG A 239 -17.52 -4.82 -12.63
CA ARG A 239 -18.79 -4.36 -13.19
C ARG A 239 -19.71 -5.55 -13.43
N VAL A 240 -20.86 -5.54 -12.79
CA VAL A 240 -21.88 -6.56 -13.01
C VAL A 240 -22.69 -6.21 -14.26
N THR A 241 -22.98 -7.21 -15.08
CA THR A 241 -23.98 -7.10 -16.14
C THR A 241 -25.34 -6.79 -15.53
N GLN A 242 -26.02 -5.76 -16.04
CA GLN A 242 -27.36 -5.31 -15.64
C GLN A 242 -28.31 -6.45 -15.24
N GLY A 243 -28.78 -6.45 -13.99
CA GLY A 243 -29.79 -7.36 -13.45
C GLY A 243 -30.13 -6.96 -12.01
N GLN A 244 -31.42 -7.03 -11.64
CA GLN A 244 -32.02 -6.55 -10.37
C GLN A 244 -31.61 -7.40 -9.14
N GLY A 245 -30.32 -7.47 -8.87
CA GLY A 245 -29.72 -8.33 -7.85
C GLY A 245 -29.08 -7.54 -6.72
N ASP A 246 -29.33 -7.98 -5.48
CA ASP A 246 -28.53 -7.52 -4.35
C ASP A 246 -27.15 -8.14 -4.43
N ARG A 247 -26.14 -7.39 -4.02
CA ARG A 247 -24.74 -7.77 -4.18
C ARG A 247 -24.08 -7.83 -2.82
N MET A 248 -23.31 -8.88 -2.60
CA MET A 248 -22.57 -9.09 -1.37
C MET A 248 -21.12 -9.45 -1.68
N VAL A 249 -20.19 -8.77 -1.02
CA VAL A 249 -18.79 -9.20 -0.96
C VAL A 249 -18.49 -9.60 0.46
N PHE A 250 -18.16 -10.87 0.64
CA PHE A 250 -17.67 -11.38 1.90
C PHE A 250 -16.15 -11.28 1.90
N VAL A 251 -15.60 -10.54 2.84
CA VAL A 251 -14.17 -10.44 3.06
C VAL A 251 -13.83 -10.99 4.42
N TRP A 252 -12.85 -11.86 4.44
CA TRP A 252 -12.51 -12.64 5.59
C TRP A 252 -11.02 -12.46 5.90
N ILE A 253 -10.73 -12.01 7.11
CA ILE A 253 -9.39 -11.67 7.60
C ILE A 253 -9.04 -12.68 8.70
N GLY A 254 -8.16 -13.65 8.42
CA GLY A 254 -7.88 -14.76 9.35
C GLY A 254 -7.31 -16.05 8.73
N THR A 255 -7.26 -17.13 9.52
CA THR A 255 -6.98 -18.52 9.07
C THR A 255 -8.23 -19.35 8.70
N PRO A 256 -8.27 -20.05 7.53
CA PRO A 256 -9.53 -20.54 6.97
C PRO A 256 -10.06 -21.74 7.73
N HIS A 257 -11.38 -21.85 7.88
CA HIS A 257 -11.99 -23.05 8.44
C HIS A 257 -13.39 -23.33 7.89
N THR A 258 -13.83 -24.59 7.97
CA THR A 258 -15.00 -25.13 7.25
C THR A 258 -16.18 -25.52 8.15
N ALA A 259 -16.15 -25.22 9.46
CA ALA A 259 -17.04 -25.87 10.44
C ALA A 259 -18.05 -24.96 11.16
N GLN A 260 -17.93 -23.64 11.10
CA GLN A 260 -18.90 -22.71 11.70
C GLN A 260 -19.68 -22.00 10.60
N VAL A 261 -20.92 -21.57 10.87
CA VAL A 261 -21.82 -20.96 9.90
C VAL A 261 -22.62 -19.82 10.54
N VAL A 262 -22.53 -18.61 9.98
CA VAL A 262 -23.36 -17.46 10.35
C VAL A 262 -24.58 -17.37 9.44
N PRO A 263 -25.73 -16.89 9.94
CA PRO A 263 -26.82 -16.43 9.07
C PRO A 263 -26.34 -15.35 8.11
N MET A 264 -26.85 -15.34 6.88
CA MET A 264 -26.65 -14.22 5.96
C MET A 264 -27.15 -12.88 6.59
N PRO A 265 -26.56 -11.74 6.23
CA PRO A 265 -27.07 -10.44 6.67
C PRO A 265 -28.49 -10.15 6.12
N TRP A 266 -29.23 -9.27 6.80
CA TRP A 266 -30.59 -8.80 6.42
C TRP A 266 -31.65 -9.86 6.17
N SER A 267 -31.65 -10.94 6.95
CA SER A 267 -32.68 -11.99 6.85
C SER A 267 -32.73 -12.68 5.48
N LYS A 268 -31.65 -12.58 4.69
CA LYS A 268 -31.50 -13.41 3.50
C LYS A 268 -31.41 -14.88 3.94
N ALA A 269 -31.97 -15.77 3.14
CA ALA A 269 -31.92 -17.19 3.43
C ALA A 269 -30.46 -17.70 3.32
N GLY A 270 -30.16 -18.76 4.07
CA GLY A 270 -28.87 -19.46 4.03
C GLY A 270 -27.86 -18.95 5.04
N THR A 271 -26.65 -19.47 4.91
CA THR A 271 -25.56 -19.22 5.85
C THR A 271 -24.24 -18.95 5.12
N VAL A 272 -23.31 -18.25 5.77
CA VAL A 272 -21.93 -18.08 5.33
C VAL A 272 -21.03 -18.82 6.31
N ALA A 273 -20.04 -19.56 5.82
CA ALA A 273 -19.08 -20.21 6.69
C ALA A 273 -18.29 -19.16 7.52
N GLU A 274 -18.28 -19.31 8.84
CA GLU A 274 -17.60 -18.43 9.80
C GLU A 274 -16.10 -18.75 9.95
N PRO A 275 -15.30 -17.74 10.35
CA PRO A 275 -13.98 -17.98 10.96
C PRO A 275 -14.07 -18.70 12.32
N MET A 276 -13.11 -19.59 12.59
CA MET A 276 -12.76 -19.92 13.98
C MET A 276 -11.93 -18.81 14.64
N ALA A 277 -11.91 -18.83 15.98
CA ALA A 277 -11.18 -17.98 16.93
C ALA A 277 -10.11 -17.04 16.33
N GLY A 278 -10.42 -15.74 16.32
CA GLY A 278 -9.46 -14.66 16.06
C GLY A 278 -9.57 -13.97 14.69
N GLY A 279 -10.46 -14.42 13.80
CA GLY A 279 -10.67 -13.78 12.48
C GLY A 279 -11.85 -12.80 12.43
N LEU A 280 -11.87 -11.90 11.44
CA LEU A 280 -12.97 -10.96 11.17
C LEU A 280 -13.65 -11.35 9.86
N LEU A 281 -14.98 -11.47 9.86
CA LEU A 281 -15.77 -11.58 8.63
C LEU A 281 -16.52 -10.27 8.39
N LEU A 282 -16.28 -9.69 7.21
CA LEU A 282 -16.91 -8.49 6.68
C LEU A 282 -17.85 -8.88 5.55
N ALA A 283 -18.95 -8.15 5.44
CA ALA A 283 -19.87 -8.19 4.30
C ALA A 283 -20.08 -6.77 3.81
N LEU A 284 -19.61 -6.47 2.61
CA LEU A 284 -20.03 -5.30 1.84
C LEU A 284 -21.35 -5.67 1.16
N ILE A 285 -22.41 -4.93 1.43
CA ILE A 285 -23.74 -5.25 0.92
C ILE A 285 -24.27 -4.06 0.16
N GLN A 286 -24.68 -4.28 -1.08
CA GLN A 286 -25.44 -3.32 -1.89
C GLN A 286 -26.82 -3.90 -2.20
N GLU A 287 -27.86 -3.14 -1.90
CA GLU A 287 -29.23 -3.44 -2.32
C GLU A 287 -29.60 -2.51 -3.47
N GLU A 288 -29.93 -3.09 -4.63
CA GLU A 288 -30.18 -2.31 -5.84
C GLU A 288 -31.54 -1.59 -5.79
N SER A 289 -32.53 -2.16 -5.11
CA SER A 289 -33.91 -1.64 -5.08
C SER A 289 -34.05 -0.28 -4.42
N ASN A 290 -33.17 0.06 -3.49
CA ASN A 290 -33.24 1.29 -2.69
C ASN A 290 -31.93 2.10 -2.70
N GLY A 291 -30.95 1.69 -3.51
CA GLY A 291 -29.63 2.33 -3.54
C GLY A 291 -28.94 2.27 -2.17
N TYR A 292 -29.21 1.24 -1.39
CA TYR A 292 -28.63 1.09 -0.06
C TYR A 292 -27.28 0.40 -0.18
N CYS A 293 -26.27 0.92 0.51
CA CYS A 293 -25.04 0.18 0.73
C CYS A 293 -24.49 0.36 2.14
N GLU A 294 -23.99 -0.74 2.72
CA GLU A 294 -23.40 -0.78 4.05
C GLU A 294 -22.33 -1.86 4.14
N VAL A 295 -21.31 -1.62 4.96
CA VAL A 295 -20.40 -2.67 5.41
C VAL A 295 -20.86 -3.16 6.78
N ARG A 296 -21.02 -4.48 6.88
CA ARG A 296 -21.28 -5.17 8.14
C ARG A 296 -20.14 -6.07 8.52
N TYR A 297 -20.01 -6.36 9.81
CA TYR A 297 -19.04 -7.30 10.32
C TYR A 297 -19.64 -8.25 11.35
N ILE A 298 -18.93 -9.35 11.58
CA ILE A 298 -19.21 -10.29 12.65
C ILE A 298 -17.90 -10.74 13.28
N LEU A 299 -17.83 -10.67 14.62
CA LEU A 299 -16.66 -11.08 15.39
C LEU A 299 -16.72 -12.58 15.71
N PRO A 300 -15.58 -13.21 16.06
CA PRO A 300 -15.54 -14.60 16.46
C PRO A 300 -16.55 -14.93 17.57
N GLY A 301 -17.40 -15.93 17.33
CA GLY A 301 -18.40 -16.40 18.29
C GLY A 301 -19.66 -15.53 18.40
N GLN A 302 -19.80 -14.49 17.56
CA GLN A 302 -21.04 -13.75 17.41
C GLN A 302 -21.90 -14.34 16.29
N THR A 303 -23.22 -14.22 16.42
CA THR A 303 -24.19 -14.66 15.40
C THR A 303 -24.93 -13.49 14.75
N ASN A 304 -24.71 -12.26 15.24
CA ASN A 304 -25.40 -11.06 14.79
C ASN A 304 -24.43 -10.12 14.08
N TRP A 305 -24.84 -9.66 12.90
CA TRP A 305 -24.10 -8.68 12.14
C TRP A 305 -24.18 -7.30 12.77
N SER A 306 -23.03 -6.65 12.90
CA SER A 306 -22.90 -5.26 13.36
C SER A 306 -22.56 -4.34 12.19
N ALA A 307 -23.11 -3.13 12.20
CA ALA A 307 -22.79 -2.09 11.21
C ALA A 307 -21.37 -1.54 11.46
N VAL A 308 -20.60 -1.31 10.40
CA VAL A 308 -19.36 -0.54 10.50
C VAL A 308 -19.72 0.95 10.45
N THR A 309 -19.47 1.69 11.53
CA THR A 309 -19.78 3.13 11.60
C THR A 309 -18.82 4.01 10.82
N ALA A 310 -17.64 3.49 10.46
CA ALA A 310 -16.57 4.18 9.75
C ALA A 310 -16.30 3.52 8.39
N SER A 311 -17.35 3.30 7.60
CA SER A 311 -17.23 2.83 6.22
C SER A 311 -17.87 3.83 5.27
N SER A 312 -17.20 4.14 4.17
CA SER A 312 -17.86 4.68 2.99
C SER A 312 -18.26 3.51 2.09
N CYS A 313 -19.45 3.59 1.52
CA CYS A 313 -19.80 2.75 0.37
C CYS A 313 -20.54 3.61 -0.65
N SER A 314 -20.23 3.39 -1.92
CA SER A 314 -20.99 3.98 -3.02
C SER A 314 -21.90 2.96 -3.67
N SER A 315 -23.09 3.43 -4.02
CA SER A 315 -24.18 2.60 -4.49
C SER A 315 -24.85 3.25 -5.69
N GLU A 316 -24.12 3.57 -6.76
CA GLU A 316 -24.76 4.33 -7.83
C GLU A 316 -24.49 3.83 -9.25
N VAL A 317 -25.61 3.76 -9.97
CA VAL A 317 -25.83 3.50 -11.40
C VAL A 317 -25.65 2.04 -11.83
N ALA A 318 -26.66 1.55 -12.57
CA ALA A 318 -26.61 0.25 -13.22
C ALA A 318 -25.30 0.10 -14.02
N GLY A 319 -24.48 -0.89 -13.64
CA GLY A 319 -23.16 -1.15 -14.25
C GLY A 319 -21.95 -0.55 -13.52
N ALA A 320 -22.14 0.09 -12.36
CA ALA A 320 -21.04 0.51 -11.49
C ALA A 320 -20.49 -0.62 -10.60
N LEU A 321 -19.28 -0.39 -10.13
CA LEU A 321 -18.56 -1.22 -9.15
C LEU A 321 -19.23 -1.07 -7.78
N VAL A 322 -19.18 -2.12 -6.96
CA VAL A 322 -19.54 -2.01 -5.53
C VAL A 322 -18.27 -1.75 -4.77
N GLU A 323 -18.16 -0.60 -4.15
CA GLU A 323 -16.91 -0.12 -3.56
C GLU A 323 -17.11 0.31 -2.13
N ALA A 324 -16.17 -0.05 -1.26
CA ALA A 324 -16.17 0.42 0.12
C ALA A 324 -14.76 0.55 0.70
N THR A 325 -14.66 1.49 1.64
CA THR A 325 -13.51 1.60 2.54
C THR A 325 -13.94 1.26 3.96
N VAL A 326 -13.07 0.58 4.71
CA VAL A 326 -13.34 0.12 6.07
C VAL A 326 -12.12 0.42 6.93
N ASP A 327 -12.25 1.33 7.90
CA ASP A 327 -11.24 1.50 8.96
C ASP A 327 -11.30 0.29 9.90
N LEU A 328 -10.38 -0.68 9.73
CA LEU A 328 -10.37 -1.92 10.51
C LEU A 328 -10.11 -1.66 12.00
N PRO A 329 -9.15 -0.80 12.41
CA PRO A 329 -9.01 -0.42 13.82
C PRO A 329 -10.31 0.08 14.43
N ALA A 330 -11.02 1.01 13.78
CA ALA A 330 -12.30 1.50 14.28
C ALA A 330 -13.36 0.39 14.32
N ALA A 331 -13.46 -0.43 13.27
CA ALA A 331 -14.42 -1.54 13.18
C ALA A 331 -14.18 -2.63 14.25
N LEU A 332 -12.92 -2.80 14.67
CA LEU A 332 -12.51 -3.82 15.64
C LEU A 332 -12.37 -3.29 17.07
N GLY A 333 -12.83 -2.07 17.36
CA GLY A 333 -12.76 -1.51 18.71
C GLY A 333 -11.35 -1.10 19.14
N GLY A 334 -10.53 -0.63 18.19
CA GLY A 334 -9.18 -0.13 18.40
C GLY A 334 -8.09 -1.20 18.31
N VAL A 335 -8.36 -2.36 17.73
CA VAL A 335 -7.33 -3.39 17.49
C VAL A 335 -6.32 -2.85 16.48
N PRO A 336 -5.02 -2.79 16.82
CA PRO A 336 -4.01 -2.29 15.89
C PRO A 336 -3.87 -3.23 14.69
N VAL A 337 -3.60 -2.65 13.52
CA VAL A 337 -3.43 -3.36 12.24
C VAL A 337 -2.38 -4.45 12.30
N THR A 338 -1.33 -4.22 13.09
CA THR A 338 -0.23 -5.18 13.32
C THR A 338 -0.69 -6.47 14.03
N ALA A 339 -1.85 -6.44 14.70
CA ALA A 339 -2.46 -7.62 15.30
C ALA A 339 -3.39 -8.36 14.32
N LEU A 340 -3.64 -7.82 13.12
CA LEU A 340 -4.48 -8.48 12.13
C LEU A 340 -3.73 -9.66 11.49
N PRO A 341 -4.44 -10.77 11.23
CA PRO A 341 -3.91 -11.88 10.46
C PRO A 341 -3.39 -11.46 9.08
N ALA A 342 -2.25 -12.01 8.66
CA ALA A 342 -1.60 -11.72 7.36
C ALA A 342 -2.32 -12.31 6.13
N HIS A 343 -3.57 -12.73 6.29
CA HIS A 343 -4.33 -13.42 5.25
C HIS A 343 -5.70 -12.79 5.10
N VAL A 344 -5.99 -12.36 3.87
CA VAL A 344 -7.28 -11.84 3.47
C VAL A 344 -7.82 -12.70 2.34
N HIS A 345 -9.08 -13.09 2.51
CA HIS A 345 -9.84 -13.96 1.65
C HIS A 345 -11.13 -13.24 1.25
N ALA A 346 -11.56 -13.37 0.00
CA ALA A 346 -12.76 -12.69 -0.45
C ALA A 346 -13.58 -13.55 -1.40
N ALA A 347 -14.90 -13.45 -1.28
CA ALA A 347 -15.86 -14.04 -2.21
C ALA A 347 -16.97 -13.03 -2.48
N ALA A 348 -17.44 -12.98 -3.73
CA ALA A 348 -18.58 -12.17 -4.11
C ALA A 348 -19.75 -13.09 -4.46
N VAL A 349 -20.95 -12.67 -4.05
CA VAL A 349 -22.21 -13.34 -4.29
C VAL A 349 -23.20 -12.32 -4.82
N GLU A 350 -23.83 -12.64 -5.95
CA GLU A 350 -24.98 -11.90 -6.45
C GLU A 350 -26.26 -12.67 -6.11
N VAL A 351 -27.23 -11.99 -5.48
CA VAL A 351 -28.49 -12.57 -5.02
C VAL A 351 -29.65 -11.92 -5.78
N GLY A 352 -30.36 -12.71 -6.58
CA GLY A 352 -31.49 -12.23 -7.38
C GLY A 352 -32.71 -11.86 -6.54
N GLY A 353 -32.85 -10.58 -6.16
CA GLY A 353 -34.06 -10.01 -5.57
C GLY A 353 -34.05 -9.78 -4.04
N ALA A 354 -34.95 -8.89 -3.61
CA ALA A 354 -34.96 -8.28 -2.28
C ALA A 354 -35.28 -9.22 -1.09
N ASN A 355 -35.92 -10.38 -1.28
CA ASN A 355 -36.46 -11.18 -0.15
C ASN A 355 -36.18 -12.71 -0.23
N GLY A 356 -34.98 -13.08 -0.67
CA GLY A 356 -34.61 -14.48 -0.92
C GLY A 356 -34.48 -14.68 -2.41
N GLY A 357 -33.23 -14.74 -2.86
CA GLY A 357 -32.87 -14.69 -4.25
C GLY A 357 -31.94 -15.79 -4.67
N THR A 358 -31.97 -16.09 -5.97
CA THR A 358 -31.05 -16.97 -6.67
C THR A 358 -29.61 -16.48 -6.51
N ILE A 359 -28.65 -17.34 -6.15
CA ILE A 359 -27.25 -17.00 -6.48
C ILE A 359 -27.16 -17.00 -8.00
N VAL A 360 -27.03 -15.82 -8.57
CA VAL A 360 -26.92 -15.67 -10.02
C VAL A 360 -25.48 -15.91 -10.45
N GLN A 361 -24.53 -15.53 -9.58
CA GLN A 361 -23.11 -15.70 -9.80
C GLN A 361 -22.35 -15.74 -8.46
N ALA A 362 -21.38 -16.65 -8.34
CA ALA A 362 -20.42 -16.68 -7.22
C ALA A 362 -19.01 -16.86 -7.77
N LEU A 363 -18.08 -15.97 -7.38
CA LEU A 363 -16.68 -16.11 -7.76
C LEU A 363 -15.87 -16.67 -6.60
N GLN A 364 -15.13 -17.75 -6.87
CA GLN A 364 -14.53 -18.72 -5.94
C GLN A 364 -15.51 -19.74 -5.33
N THR A 365 -15.99 -20.63 -6.21
CA THR A 365 -16.73 -21.89 -5.96
C THR A 365 -17.21 -22.12 -4.52
N PRO A 366 -18.45 -21.79 -4.14
CA PRO A 366 -19.10 -22.57 -3.11
C PRO A 366 -19.31 -23.99 -3.68
N ALA A 367 -18.85 -25.02 -2.96
CA ALA A 367 -19.42 -26.35 -3.12
C ALA A 367 -20.82 -26.34 -2.49
N CYS A 368 -21.79 -25.66 -3.10
CA CYS A 368 -23.19 -25.92 -2.77
C CYS A 368 -23.55 -27.25 -3.46
N SER A 369 -24.02 -28.22 -2.67
CA SER A 369 -24.26 -29.60 -3.13
C SER A 369 -25.47 -29.72 -4.06
N THR A 370 -26.31 -28.68 -4.19
CA THR A 370 -27.60 -28.76 -4.89
C THR A 370 -27.85 -27.64 -5.91
N CYS A 371 -27.28 -26.44 -5.74
CA CYS A 371 -27.35 -25.27 -6.65
C CYS A 371 -28.65 -25.19 -7.49
N ASP A 372 -29.82 -25.35 -6.88
CA ASP A 372 -31.10 -25.33 -7.58
C ASP A 372 -31.66 -23.90 -7.63
N ALA A 373 -30.89 -22.99 -8.23
CA ALA A 373 -31.31 -21.62 -8.54
C ALA A 373 -31.90 -20.80 -7.36
N ASN A 374 -31.73 -21.20 -6.09
CA ASN A 374 -32.15 -20.44 -4.90
C ASN A 374 -31.25 -20.81 -3.72
N ILE A 375 -30.69 -19.82 -2.98
CA ILE A 375 -30.11 -20.14 -1.66
C ILE A 375 -31.27 -20.53 -0.74
N GLN A 376 -31.36 -21.82 -0.43
CA GLN A 376 -32.32 -22.30 0.56
C GLN A 376 -31.78 -22.04 1.97
N ALA A 377 -32.66 -22.00 2.97
CA ALA A 377 -32.26 -21.82 4.37
C ALA A 377 -31.25 -22.87 4.86
N THR A 378 -31.16 -24.01 4.18
CA THR A 378 -30.26 -25.12 4.47
C THR A 378 -28.94 -25.07 3.70
N GLU A 379 -28.74 -24.08 2.82
CA GLU A 379 -27.53 -23.96 2.02
C GLU A 379 -26.49 -23.06 2.70
N THR A 380 -25.21 -23.39 2.48
CA THR A 380 -24.05 -22.68 3.04
C THR A 380 -23.16 -22.18 1.91
N VAL A 381 -22.88 -20.88 1.91
CA VAL A 381 -21.86 -20.28 1.06
C VAL A 381 -20.52 -20.41 1.78
N ALA A 382 -19.59 -21.14 1.16
CA ALA A 382 -18.21 -21.20 1.62
C ALA A 382 -17.39 -20.13 0.91
N VAL A 383 -16.70 -19.28 1.67
CA VAL A 383 -15.68 -18.36 1.15
C VAL A 383 -14.40 -19.17 0.96
N HIS A 384 -14.11 -19.56 -0.28
CA HIS A 384 -12.88 -20.29 -0.58
C HIS A 384 -11.68 -19.34 -0.68
N ARG A 385 -10.47 -19.93 -0.69
CA ARG A 385 -9.20 -19.21 -0.57
C ARG A 385 -8.93 -18.35 -1.82
N ALA A 386 -9.33 -17.09 -1.81
CA ALA A 386 -8.57 -16.05 -2.48
C ALA A 386 -7.41 -15.77 -1.55
N ARG A 387 -6.19 -16.07 -1.97
CA ARG A 387 -5.04 -15.48 -1.28
C ARG A 387 -4.83 -14.15 -1.97
N LEU A 388 -5.55 -13.12 -1.55
CA LEU A 388 -5.06 -11.78 -1.85
C LEU A 388 -3.88 -11.58 -0.91
N LEU A 389 -2.71 -11.36 -1.49
CA LEU A 389 -1.65 -10.71 -0.74
C LEU A 389 -2.27 -9.39 -0.30
N VAL A 390 -2.43 -9.21 1.01
CA VAL A 390 -2.47 -7.85 1.53
C VAL A 390 -1.15 -7.28 1.08
N GLY A 391 -1.23 -6.39 0.11
CA GLY A 391 -0.13 -5.49 -0.11
C GLY A 391 0.00 -4.71 1.19
N ARG A 392 0.83 -5.19 2.13
CA ARG A 392 1.94 -4.31 2.43
C ARG A 392 2.53 -4.06 1.04
N VAL A 393 2.55 -2.81 0.60
CA VAL A 393 3.69 -2.43 -0.21
C VAL A 393 4.86 -2.81 0.71
N ALA A 394 5.32 -4.04 0.54
CA ALA A 394 6.53 -4.48 1.18
C ALA A 394 7.61 -3.69 0.45
N PRO A 395 8.62 -3.22 1.19
CA PRO A 395 9.68 -2.38 0.65
C PRO A 395 10.27 -2.90 -0.66
#